data_AF-A0A097R5M6-F1
#
_entry.id   AF-A0A097R5M6-F1
#
_cell.length_a   1.000
_cell.length_b   1.000
_cell.length_c   1.000
_cell.angle_alpha   90.00
_cell.angle_beta   90.00
_cell.angle_gamma   90.00
#
_symmetry.space_group_name_H-M   'P 1'
#
loop_
_entity.id
_entity.type
_entity.pdbx_description
1 polymer ?
#
loop_
_entity_poly.entity_id
_entity_poly.type
_entity_poly.pdbx_seq_one_letter_code
_entity_poly.pdbx_strand_id
1 'polypeptide(L)'
;MKLFGSLIILLLISFNACSINSPQSNTQVSPVESIAQPKEAVTLHSAEQPPQTNQLNPFELLEKVNGFYSNAFNSLITIVACIIGFAGVLLPIAIAFFQNRQFKIQKADLEKNLKEVIKEEIAATALALKEKTNQLIDAEIKKIQLDLEKKNKAFEVNNKKAQYLISGRLEHMNATFYIEKNAYSTASTYLFSAATFYIWAKNEQNLGRVIRLLHDKVLPKMTNKNKIEEANERITKLNERIKPLNTTGKYRDDLVKISNALEKAQNNLANKKEEA
;
A
#
# COMPACT_ATOMS: atom_id res chain seq x y z
N MET A 1 -0.27 -12.70 15.26
CA MET A 1 -1.64 -12.22 14.96
C MET A 1 -1.79 -11.41 13.66
N LYS A 2 -0.76 -11.27 12.80
CA LYS A 2 -0.84 -10.52 11.52
C LYS A 2 -1.09 -11.37 10.26
N LEU A 3 -1.27 -12.68 10.40
CA LEU A 3 -1.44 -13.61 9.27
C LEU A 3 -2.91 -13.86 8.88
N PHE A 4 -3.88 -13.40 9.67
CA PHE A 4 -5.31 -13.61 9.37
C PHE A 4 -5.91 -12.58 8.39
N GLY A 5 -5.27 -11.41 8.22
CA GLY A 5 -5.79 -10.36 7.34
C GLY A 5 -5.58 -10.64 5.85
N SER A 6 -4.56 -11.41 5.48
CA SER A 6 -4.22 -11.63 4.07
C SER A 6 -5.04 -12.75 3.41
N LEU A 7 -5.67 -13.62 4.20
CA LEU A 7 -6.46 -14.76 3.68
C LEU A 7 -7.89 -14.34 3.27
N ILE A 8 -8.43 -13.28 3.88
CA ILE A 8 -9.80 -12.79 3.60
C ILE A 8 -9.87 -12.05 2.26
N ILE A 9 -8.78 -11.40 1.83
CA ILE A 9 -8.73 -10.64 0.58
C ILE A 9 -8.66 -11.57 -0.64
N LEU A 10 -8.05 -12.76 -0.52
CA LEU A 10 -8.00 -13.73 -1.62
C LEU A 10 -9.36 -14.42 -1.87
N LEU A 11 -10.20 -14.56 -0.84
CA LEU A 11 -11.51 -15.22 -0.95
C LEU A 11 -12.58 -14.35 -1.63
N LEU A 12 -12.40 -13.03 -1.67
CA LEU A 12 -13.35 -12.11 -2.32
C LEU A 12 -13.13 -11.95 -3.83
N ILE A 13 -11.95 -12.31 -4.35
CA ILE A 13 -11.66 -12.22 -5.79
C ILE A 13 -12.19 -13.45 -6.54
N SER A 14 -12.41 -14.58 -5.86
CA SER A 14 -12.87 -15.83 -6.47
C SER A 14 -14.39 -15.90 -6.70
N PHE A 15 -15.19 -14.98 -6.15
CA PHE A 15 -16.65 -15.06 -6.22
C PHE A 15 -17.29 -14.31 -7.39
N ASN A 16 -16.52 -13.53 -8.16
CA ASN A 16 -17.04 -12.71 -9.26
C ASN A 16 -16.87 -13.32 -10.66
N ALA A 17 -16.48 -14.59 -10.77
CA ALA A 17 -16.18 -15.24 -12.05
C ALA A 17 -17.15 -16.38 -12.44
N CYS A 18 -18.32 -16.50 -11.80
CA CYS A 18 -19.26 -17.59 -12.12
C CYS A 18 -20.73 -17.12 -12.14
N SER A 19 -21.23 -16.80 -13.33
CA SER A 19 -22.63 -17.02 -13.76
C SER A 19 -22.69 -16.65 -15.25
N ILE A 20 -22.33 -17.54 -16.18
CA ILE A 20 -23.17 -18.61 -16.76
C ILE A 20 -24.50 -18.09 -17.33
N ASN A 21 -24.53 -18.09 -18.67
CA ASN A 21 -25.63 -18.22 -19.61
C ASN A 21 -27.01 -18.64 -19.08
N SER A 22 -28.05 -18.04 -19.65
CA SER A 22 -29.15 -18.81 -20.26
C SER A 22 -30.01 -17.95 -21.22
N PRO A 23 -30.33 -18.45 -22.42
CA PRO A 23 -31.36 -17.90 -23.30
C PRO A 23 -32.71 -18.60 -23.09
N GLN A 24 -33.83 -17.87 -23.10
CA GLN A 24 -35.20 -18.40 -23.27
C GLN A 24 -35.98 -17.36 -24.08
N SER A 25 -36.40 -17.56 -25.34
CA SER A 25 -37.32 -18.53 -25.96
C SER A 25 -38.80 -18.37 -25.56
N ASN A 26 -39.64 -18.03 -26.56
CA ASN A 26 -41.06 -18.37 -26.81
C ASN A 26 -42.08 -18.20 -25.65
N THR A 27 -43.35 -17.80 -25.84
CA THR A 27 -44.38 -18.34 -26.74
C THR A 27 -45.61 -17.42 -26.70
N GLN A 28 -46.47 -17.56 -27.74
CA GLN A 28 -47.88 -17.17 -27.92
C GLN A 28 -48.75 -17.25 -26.64
N VAL A 29 -49.92 -16.59 -26.55
CA VAL A 29 -51.25 -17.17 -26.86
C VAL A 29 -52.32 -16.04 -26.88
N SER A 30 -53.10 -15.92 -27.97
CA SER A 30 -54.55 -15.57 -27.97
C SER A 30 -55.35 -16.86 -27.78
N PRO A 31 -56.67 -16.98 -27.46
CA PRO A 31 -57.81 -16.12 -27.88
C PRO A 31 -59.07 -16.14 -26.93
N VAL A 32 -60.27 -15.87 -27.47
CA VAL A 32 -61.64 -16.26 -27.01
C VAL A 32 -62.33 -15.21 -26.08
N GLU A 33 -63.62 -14.82 -26.13
CA GLU A 33 -64.95 -15.39 -26.49
C GLU A 33 -65.91 -14.18 -26.73
N SER A 34 -66.76 -14.08 -27.76
CA SER A 34 -68.11 -14.66 -27.96
C SER A 34 -69.16 -14.40 -26.85
N ILE A 35 -70.40 -14.05 -27.27
CA ILE A 35 -71.76 -14.19 -26.66
C ILE A 35 -72.58 -12.97 -27.13
N ALA A 36 -73.41 -13.04 -28.19
CA ALA A 36 -74.73 -13.66 -28.35
C ALA A 36 -75.92 -12.70 -28.10
N GLN A 37 -76.75 -12.59 -29.16
CA GLN A 37 -78.14 -12.12 -29.29
C GLN A 37 -79.11 -12.81 -28.28
N PRO A 38 -80.43 -12.44 -28.08
CA PRO A 38 -81.43 -12.22 -29.16
C PRO A 38 -82.75 -11.41 -28.91
N LYS A 39 -83.46 -11.20 -30.04
CA LYS A 39 -84.93 -11.28 -30.36
C LYS A 39 -86.01 -10.68 -29.43
N GLU A 40 -86.99 -9.98 -30.03
CA GLU A 40 -88.39 -10.43 -30.33
C GLU A 40 -89.21 -9.29 -30.98
N ALA A 41 -89.81 -9.50 -32.17
CA ALA A 41 -91.21 -9.89 -32.47
C ALA A 41 -92.21 -8.71 -32.40
N VAL A 42 -92.58 -8.11 -33.54
CA VAL A 42 -93.79 -8.38 -34.37
C VAL A 42 -95.12 -8.08 -33.66
N THR A 43 -95.87 -7.09 -34.18
CA THR A 43 -97.31 -7.23 -34.49
C THR A 43 -97.80 -6.12 -35.42
N LEU A 44 -98.42 -6.54 -36.53
CA LEU A 44 -99.29 -5.78 -37.42
C LEU A 44 -100.70 -5.66 -36.82
N HIS A 45 -101.30 -4.47 -36.86
CA HIS A 45 -102.75 -4.27 -36.92
C HIS A 45 -103.02 -2.89 -37.53
N SER A 46 -103.56 -2.85 -38.74
CA SER A 46 -105.00 -2.71 -39.07
C SER A 46 -105.37 -1.25 -39.30
N ALA A 47 -105.78 -0.99 -40.55
CA ALA A 47 -106.34 0.26 -41.01
C ALA A 47 -107.73 0.49 -40.41
N GLU A 48 -108.04 1.74 -40.03
CA GLU A 48 -109.41 2.24 -40.06
C GLU A 48 -109.44 3.77 -40.17
N GLN A 49 -110.55 4.24 -40.74
CA GLN A 49 -110.79 5.50 -41.44
C GLN A 49 -110.84 6.78 -40.57
N PRO A 50 -110.76 7.98 -41.22
CA PRO A 50 -110.76 9.28 -40.55
C PRO A 50 -112.15 9.60 -40.01
N PRO A 51 -112.32 10.45 -38.96
CA PRO A 51 -112.61 11.86 -39.24
C PRO A 51 -112.33 12.88 -38.11
N GLN A 52 -112.52 14.15 -38.49
CA GLN A 52 -112.96 15.31 -37.68
C GLN A 52 -111.91 16.28 -37.11
N THR A 53 -112.03 17.47 -37.69
CA THR A 53 -111.47 18.78 -37.35
C THR A 53 -111.79 19.18 -35.91
N ASN A 54 -110.80 19.08 -35.02
CA ASN A 54 -110.75 19.91 -33.82
C ASN A 54 -109.92 21.15 -34.16
N GLN A 55 -110.58 22.31 -34.16
CA GLN A 55 -109.87 23.58 -34.05
C GLN A 55 -109.07 23.51 -32.75
N LEU A 56 -107.75 23.36 -32.87
CA LEU A 56 -106.82 23.42 -31.76
C LEU A 56 -107.09 24.71 -31.01
N ASN A 57 -107.62 24.59 -29.79
CA ASN A 57 -107.62 25.71 -28.86
C ASN A 57 -106.17 26.23 -28.82
N PRO A 58 -105.92 27.52 -29.12
CA PRO A 58 -104.57 28.08 -29.14
C PRO A 58 -103.78 27.75 -27.86
N PHE A 59 -104.50 27.55 -26.76
CA PHE A 59 -104.00 27.14 -25.45
C PHE A 59 -103.41 25.72 -25.41
N GLU A 60 -104.03 24.72 -26.04
CA GLU A 60 -103.49 23.35 -26.12
C GLU A 60 -102.24 23.30 -27.01
N LEU A 61 -102.20 24.11 -28.08
CA LEU A 61 -101.02 24.24 -28.92
C LEU A 61 -99.86 24.86 -28.13
N LEU A 62 -100.14 25.92 -27.36
CA LEU A 62 -99.16 26.55 -26.46
C LEU A 62 -98.65 25.59 -25.38
N GLU A 63 -99.52 24.76 -24.80
CA GLU A 63 -99.15 23.77 -23.79
C GLU A 63 -98.29 22.64 -24.37
N LYS A 64 -98.62 22.13 -25.57
CA LYS A 64 -97.79 21.14 -26.28
C LYS A 64 -96.45 21.71 -26.73
N VAL A 65 -96.42 22.96 -27.19
CA VAL A 65 -95.19 23.65 -27.58
C VAL A 65 -94.31 23.86 -26.34
N ASN A 66 -94.87 24.33 -25.23
CA ASN A 66 -94.15 24.48 -23.96
C ASN A 66 -93.65 23.13 -23.41
N GLY A 67 -94.45 22.06 -23.51
CA GLY A 67 -94.06 20.70 -23.15
C GLY A 67 -92.94 20.16 -24.02
N PHE A 68 -92.95 20.43 -25.33
CA PHE A 68 -91.87 20.07 -26.25
C PHE A 68 -90.58 20.81 -25.90
N TYR A 69 -90.64 22.13 -25.69
CA TYR A 69 -89.47 22.92 -25.29
C TYR A 69 -88.94 22.51 -23.93
N SER A 70 -89.80 22.28 -22.94
CA SER A 70 -89.40 21.82 -21.61
C SER A 70 -88.76 20.43 -21.64
N ASN A 71 -89.29 19.51 -22.45
CA ASN A 71 -88.72 18.16 -22.59
C ASN A 71 -87.40 18.15 -23.38
N ALA A 72 -87.30 18.94 -24.44
CA ALA A 72 -86.07 19.14 -25.18
C ALA A 72 -84.98 19.80 -24.30
N PHE A 73 -85.37 20.76 -23.47
CA PHE A 73 -84.47 21.40 -22.52
C PHE A 73 -84.00 20.43 -21.42
N ASN A 74 -84.89 19.61 -20.86
CA ASN A 74 -84.54 18.58 -19.89
C ASN A 74 -83.62 17.49 -20.48
N SER A 75 -83.88 17.09 -21.72
CA SER A 75 -83.02 16.15 -22.46
C SER A 75 -81.64 16.74 -22.75
N LEU A 76 -81.58 18.03 -23.12
CA LEU A 76 -80.33 18.77 -23.30
C LEU A 76 -79.55 18.86 -21.98
N ILE A 77 -80.21 19.22 -20.87
CA ILE A 77 -79.60 19.24 -19.53
C ILE A 77 -79.06 17.86 -19.17
N THR A 78 -79.81 16.79 -19.44
CA THR A 78 -79.39 15.41 -19.14
C THR A 78 -78.17 15.00 -19.96
N ILE A 79 -78.14 15.32 -21.26
CA ILE A 79 -76.98 15.05 -22.12
C ILE A 79 -75.75 15.83 -21.64
N VAL A 80 -75.91 17.12 -21.31
CA VAL A 80 -74.82 17.95 -20.78
C VAL A 80 -74.32 17.41 -19.44
N ALA A 81 -75.22 17.02 -18.53
CA ALA A 81 -74.87 16.41 -17.26
C ALA A 81 -74.12 15.07 -17.44
N CYS A 82 -74.53 14.24 -18.40
CA CYS A 82 -73.82 13.02 -18.77
C CYS A 82 -72.42 13.30 -19.33
N ILE A 83 -72.25 14.32 -20.19
CA ILE A 83 -70.94 14.71 -20.72
C ILE A 83 -70.03 15.21 -19.60
N ILE A 84 -70.54 16.05 -18.69
CA ILE A 84 -69.78 16.55 -17.54
C ILE A 84 -69.42 15.40 -16.60
N GLY A 85 -70.35 14.49 -16.32
CA GLY A 85 -70.11 13.30 -15.50
C GLY A 85 -69.05 12.38 -16.11
N PHE A 86 -69.11 12.15 -17.42
CA PHE A 86 -68.14 11.32 -18.13
C PHE A 86 -66.76 11.98 -18.22
N ALA A 87 -66.71 13.29 -18.50
CA ALA A 87 -65.47 14.06 -18.45
C ALA A 87 -64.87 14.09 -17.03
N GLY A 88 -65.71 14.20 -16.00
CA GLY A 88 -65.30 14.14 -14.60
C GLY A 88 -64.65 12.82 -14.19
N VAL A 89 -64.96 11.72 -14.87
CA VAL A 89 -64.33 10.40 -14.63
C VAL A 89 -63.13 10.17 -15.55
N LEU A 90 -63.22 10.50 -16.84
CA LEU A 90 -62.15 10.25 -17.80
C LEU A 90 -60.93 11.17 -17.61
N LEU A 91 -61.15 12.44 -17.27
CA LEU A 91 -60.07 13.41 -17.16
C LEU A 91 -59.07 13.06 -16.04
N PRO A 92 -59.50 12.64 -14.82
CA PRO A 92 -58.59 12.11 -13.81
C PRO A 92 -57.80 10.87 -14.26
N ILE A 93 -58.42 9.95 -15.02
CA ILE A 93 -57.75 8.74 -15.52
C ILE A 93 -56.65 9.11 -16.52
N ALA A 94 -56.94 10.03 -17.46
CA ALA A 94 -55.95 10.51 -18.41
C ALA A 94 -54.78 11.22 -17.71
N ILE A 95 -55.08 12.10 -16.75
CA ILE A 95 -54.05 12.80 -15.95
C ILE A 95 -53.19 11.78 -15.18
N ALA A 96 -53.81 10.81 -14.50
CA ALA A 96 -53.09 9.77 -13.76
C ALA A 96 -52.18 8.95 -14.68
N PHE A 97 -52.63 8.63 -15.91
CA PHE A 97 -51.81 7.94 -16.89
C PHE A 97 -50.59 8.77 -17.33
N PHE A 98 -50.78 10.05 -17.66
CA PHE A 98 -49.68 10.95 -18.02
C PHE A 98 -48.69 11.17 -16.88
N GLN A 99 -49.18 11.39 -15.67
CA GLN A 99 -48.34 11.54 -14.48
C GLN A 99 -47.53 10.27 -14.21
N ASN A 100 -48.14 9.09 -14.26
CA ASN A 100 -47.44 7.82 -14.04
C ASN A 100 -46.34 7.60 -15.10
N ARG A 101 -46.59 7.97 -16.36
CA ARG A 101 -45.57 7.90 -17.41
C ARG A 101 -44.41 8.87 -17.14
N GLN A 102 -44.70 10.12 -16.75
CA GLN A 102 -43.68 11.11 -16.39
C GLN A 102 -42.86 10.66 -15.18
N PHE A 103 -43.50 10.15 -14.12
CA PHE A 103 -42.82 9.62 -12.94
C PHE A 103 -41.89 8.46 -13.28
N LYS A 104 -42.29 7.55 -14.18
CA LYS A 104 -41.41 6.46 -14.64
C LYS A 104 -40.16 6.98 -15.36
N ILE A 105 -40.31 7.99 -16.21
CA ILE A 105 -39.18 8.61 -16.92
C ILE A 105 -38.25 9.32 -15.94
N GLN A 106 -38.80 10.14 -15.03
CA GLN A 106 -38.02 10.84 -14.01
C GLN A 106 -37.30 9.88 -13.06
N LYS A 107 -37.95 8.78 -12.67
CA LYS A 107 -37.33 7.75 -11.84
C LYS A 107 -36.17 7.08 -12.57
N ALA A 108 -36.34 6.73 -13.85
CA ALA A 108 -35.29 6.12 -14.64
C ALA A 108 -34.09 7.07 -14.83
N ASP A 109 -34.34 8.36 -15.06
CA ASP A 109 -33.29 9.38 -15.19
C ASP A 109 -32.55 9.59 -13.85
N LEU A 110 -33.30 9.67 -12.74
CA LEU A 110 -32.72 9.77 -11.40
C LEU A 110 -31.87 8.54 -11.04
N GLU A 111 -32.34 7.33 -11.34
CA GLU A 111 -31.58 6.09 -11.13
C GLU A 111 -30.30 6.07 -11.98
N LYS A 112 -30.36 6.58 -13.21
CA LYS A 112 -29.19 6.69 -14.09
C LYS A 112 -28.18 7.70 -13.53
N ASN A 113 -28.62 8.90 -13.18
CA ASN A 113 -27.77 9.95 -12.60
C ASN A 113 -27.12 9.47 -11.30
N LEU A 114 -27.88 8.79 -10.43
CA LEU A 114 -27.34 8.25 -9.18
C LEU A 114 -26.28 7.17 -9.45
N LYS A 115 -26.50 6.28 -10.42
CA LYS A 115 -25.51 5.26 -10.81
C LYS A 115 -24.24 5.89 -11.38
N GLU A 116 -24.37 6.97 -12.15
CA GLU A 116 -23.22 7.70 -12.69
C GLU A 116 -22.42 8.38 -11.58
N VAL A 117 -23.07 9.12 -10.67
CA VAL A 117 -22.41 9.77 -9.52
C VAL A 117 -21.71 8.74 -8.62
N ILE A 118 -22.38 7.63 -8.29
CA ILE A 118 -21.77 6.56 -7.47
C ILE A 118 -20.54 5.98 -8.18
N LYS A 119 -20.61 5.76 -9.50
CA LYS A 119 -19.49 5.22 -10.27
C LYS A 119 -18.30 6.19 -10.29
N GLU A 120 -18.56 7.48 -10.42
CA GLU A 120 -17.53 8.52 -10.36
C GLU A 120 -16.87 8.61 -8.98
N GLU A 121 -17.66 8.62 -7.90
CA GLU A 121 -17.12 8.66 -6.54
C GLU A 121 -16.32 7.40 -6.20
N ILE A 122 -16.77 6.22 -6.63
CA ILE A 122 -16.01 4.97 -6.48
C ILE A 122 -14.69 5.05 -7.24
N ALA A 123 -14.70 5.55 -8.48
CA ALA A 123 -13.48 5.70 -9.28
C ALA A 123 -12.49 6.69 -8.65
N ALA A 124 -12.99 7.85 -8.19
CA ALA A 124 -12.18 8.85 -7.51
C ALA A 124 -11.58 8.32 -6.20
N THR A 125 -12.38 7.61 -5.39
CA THR A 125 -11.94 7.01 -4.14
C THR A 125 -10.91 5.90 -4.38
N ALA A 126 -11.12 5.07 -5.41
CA ALA A 126 -10.17 4.02 -5.78
C ALA A 126 -8.82 4.61 -6.23
N LEU A 127 -8.84 5.71 -6.99
CA LEU A 127 -7.63 6.42 -7.40
C LEU A 127 -6.90 7.02 -6.19
N ALA A 128 -7.62 7.75 -5.32
CA ALA A 128 -7.03 8.35 -4.11
C ALA A 128 -6.45 7.29 -3.16
N LEU A 129 -7.15 6.15 -3.01
CA LEU A 129 -6.67 5.04 -2.19
C LEU A 129 -5.42 4.40 -2.79
N LYS A 130 -5.38 4.21 -4.12
CA LYS A 130 -4.20 3.69 -4.83
C LYS A 130 -3.01 4.62 -4.66
N GLU A 131 -3.21 5.93 -4.81
CA GLU A 131 -2.15 6.92 -4.62
C GLU A 131 -1.61 6.90 -3.19
N LYS A 132 -2.49 6.95 -2.18
CA LYS A 132 -2.09 6.89 -0.77
C LYS A 132 -1.38 5.58 -0.43
N THR A 133 -1.84 4.47 -0.99
CA THR A 133 -1.20 3.15 -0.81
C THR A 133 0.21 3.15 -1.41
N ASN A 134 0.38 3.70 -2.61
CA ASN A 134 1.69 3.83 -3.24
C ASN A 134 2.63 4.73 -2.43
N GLN A 135 2.14 5.87 -1.92
CA GLN A 135 2.93 6.76 -1.06
C GLN A 135 3.40 6.06 0.23
N LEU A 136 2.53 5.26 0.86
CA LEU A 136 2.89 4.48 2.04
C LEU A 136 3.90 3.38 1.73
N ILE A 137 3.73 2.68 0.60
CA ILE A 137 4.70 1.67 0.13
C ILE A 137 6.06 2.32 -0.12
N ASP A 138 6.11 3.44 -0.83
CA ASP A 138 7.35 4.15 -1.14
C ASP A 138 8.06 4.64 0.12
N ALA A 139 7.31 5.13 1.11
CA ALA A 139 7.86 5.55 2.40
C ALA A 139 8.46 4.36 3.17
N GLU A 140 7.77 3.21 3.19
CA GLU A 140 8.28 2.02 3.87
C GLU A 140 9.49 1.42 3.14
N ILE A 141 9.49 1.40 1.80
CA ILE A 141 10.65 0.97 0.99
C ILE A 141 11.87 1.85 1.31
N LYS A 142 11.72 3.18 1.34
CA LYS A 142 12.81 4.09 1.69
C LYS A 142 13.35 3.84 3.10
N LYS A 143 12.46 3.60 4.06
CA LYS A 143 12.85 3.28 5.43
C LYS A 143 13.63 1.96 5.52
N ILE A 144 13.15 0.92 4.84
CA ILE A 144 13.82 -0.38 4.76
C ILE A 144 15.20 -0.24 4.11
N GLN A 145 15.32 0.51 3.02
CA GLN A 145 16.60 0.76 2.34
C GLN A 145 17.61 1.44 3.29
N LEU A 146 17.17 2.46 4.03
CA LEU A 146 18.02 3.19 4.96
C LEU A 146 18.46 2.31 6.14
N ASP A 147 17.57 1.47 6.68
CA ASP A 147 17.90 0.52 7.74
C ASP A 147 18.85 -0.59 7.25
N LEU A 148 18.68 -1.08 6.03
CA LEU A 148 19.60 -2.03 5.40
C LEU A 148 20.98 -1.41 5.18
N GLU A 149 21.05 -0.18 4.70
CA GLU A 149 22.33 0.52 4.51
C GLU A 149 23.08 0.70 5.85
N LYS A 150 22.37 1.10 6.91
CA LYS A 150 22.95 1.21 8.26
C LYS A 150 23.47 -0.14 8.76
N LYS A 151 22.70 -1.21 8.59
CA LYS A 151 23.11 -2.57 8.99
C LYS A 151 24.31 -3.06 8.20
N ASN A 152 24.34 -2.81 6.89
CA ASN A 152 25.47 -3.17 6.03
C ASN A 152 26.75 -2.42 6.44
N LYS A 153 26.68 -1.10 6.67
CA LYS A 153 27.83 -0.33 7.17
C LYS A 153 28.34 -0.84 8.52
N ALA A 154 27.43 -1.12 9.45
CA ALA A 154 27.80 -1.68 10.75
C ALA A 154 28.44 -3.07 10.62
N PHE A 155 27.90 -3.92 9.74
CA PHE A 155 28.43 -5.23 9.44
C PHE A 155 29.84 -5.15 8.84
N GLU A 156 30.07 -4.27 7.86
CA GLU A 156 31.39 -4.06 7.25
C GLU A 156 32.43 -3.62 8.28
N VAL A 157 32.09 -2.67 9.16
CA VAL A 157 32.99 -2.20 10.23
C VAL A 157 33.32 -3.35 11.18
N ASN A 158 32.34 -4.13 11.60
CA ASN A 158 32.55 -5.27 12.49
C ASN A 158 33.37 -6.38 11.82
N ASN A 159 33.12 -6.66 10.54
CA ASN A 159 33.86 -7.67 9.79
C ASN A 159 35.32 -7.26 9.61
N LYS A 160 35.61 -6.00 9.24
CA LYS A 160 36.98 -5.47 9.19
C LYS A 160 37.67 -5.56 10.55
N LYS A 161 36.98 -5.21 11.64
CA LYS A 161 37.51 -5.36 13.00
C LYS A 161 37.85 -6.81 13.34
N ALA A 162 36.99 -7.76 12.97
CA ALA A 162 37.23 -9.19 13.17
C ALA A 162 38.43 -9.69 12.35
N GLN A 163 38.55 -9.27 11.09
CA GLN A 163 39.70 -9.58 10.24
C GLN A 163 41.01 -9.08 10.88
N TYR A 164 41.06 -7.81 11.29
CA TYR A 164 42.24 -7.27 11.98
C TYR A 164 42.55 -8.02 13.27
N LEU A 165 41.53 -8.44 14.03
CA LEU A 165 41.74 -9.23 15.23
C LEU A 165 42.38 -10.60 14.93
N ILE A 166 41.92 -11.28 13.88
CA ILE A 166 42.47 -12.57 13.44
C ILE A 166 43.90 -12.39 12.95
N SER A 167 44.17 -11.41 12.09
CA SER A 167 45.53 -11.10 11.61
C SER A 167 46.46 -10.77 12.78
N GLY A 168 46.02 -9.95 13.73
CA GLY A 168 46.81 -9.62 14.93
C GLY A 168 47.13 -10.85 15.78
N ARG A 169 46.21 -11.82 15.88
CA ARG A 169 46.44 -13.09 16.60
C ARG A 169 47.44 -13.98 15.88
N LEU A 170 47.31 -14.12 14.57
CA LEU A 170 48.23 -14.91 13.75
C LEU A 170 49.66 -14.38 13.87
N GLU A 171 49.83 -13.07 13.72
CA GLU A 171 51.16 -12.43 13.81
C GLU A 171 51.76 -12.51 15.21
N HIS A 172 50.93 -12.39 16.26
CA HIS A 172 51.37 -12.58 17.64
C HIS A 172 51.81 -14.03 17.91
N MET A 173 51.11 -15.02 17.35
CA MET A 173 51.50 -16.43 17.44
C MET A 173 52.82 -16.69 16.70
N ASN A 174 52.97 -16.17 15.48
CA ASN A 174 54.22 -16.26 14.70
C ASN A 174 55.38 -15.64 15.48
N ALA A 175 55.19 -14.46 16.07
CA ALA A 175 56.20 -13.83 16.90
C ALA A 175 56.62 -14.73 18.07
N THR A 176 55.65 -15.35 18.76
CA THR A 176 55.93 -16.25 19.88
C THR A 176 56.77 -17.45 19.44
N PHE A 177 56.43 -18.07 18.32
CA PHE A 177 57.22 -19.14 17.71
C PHE A 177 58.68 -18.70 17.43
N TYR A 178 58.88 -17.52 16.85
CA TYR A 178 60.24 -17.02 16.58
C TYR A 178 61.01 -16.60 17.84
N ILE A 179 60.31 -16.18 18.92
CA ILE A 179 60.93 -15.95 20.24
C ILE A 179 61.49 -17.26 20.78
N GLU A 180 60.73 -18.36 20.70
CA GLU A 180 61.18 -19.69 21.13
C GLU A 180 62.40 -20.20 20.34
N LYS A 181 62.51 -19.79 19.07
CA LYS A 181 63.68 -20.08 18.21
C LYS A 181 64.83 -19.09 18.37
N ASN A 182 64.78 -18.16 19.33
CA ASN A 182 65.76 -17.09 19.53
C ASN A 182 65.98 -16.17 18.30
N ALA A 183 65.02 -16.14 17.37
CA ALA A 183 65.09 -15.32 16.15
C ALA A 183 64.46 -13.93 16.40
N TYR A 184 65.08 -13.15 17.30
CA TYR A 184 64.51 -11.91 17.84
C TYR A 184 64.21 -10.83 16.78
N SER A 185 65.04 -10.68 15.74
CA SER A 185 64.79 -9.72 14.66
C SER A 185 63.54 -10.05 13.84
N THR A 186 63.27 -11.34 13.63
CA THR A 186 62.07 -11.80 12.93
C THR A 186 60.85 -11.65 13.84
N ALA A 187 60.99 -12.04 15.11
CA ALA A 187 59.93 -11.85 16.11
C ALA A 187 59.50 -10.38 16.26
N SER A 188 60.45 -9.42 16.24
CA SER A 188 60.11 -7.99 16.35
C SER A 188 59.25 -7.52 15.18
N THR A 189 59.58 -7.96 13.95
CA THR A 189 58.80 -7.67 12.74
C THR A 189 57.35 -8.11 12.89
N TYR A 190 57.14 -9.35 13.37
CA TYR A 190 55.81 -9.89 13.62
C TYR A 190 55.07 -9.18 14.77
N LEU A 191 55.76 -8.82 15.86
CA LEU A 191 55.13 -8.06 16.94
C LEU A 191 54.71 -6.64 16.51
N PHE A 192 55.50 -5.93 15.71
CA PHE A 192 55.08 -4.62 15.17
C PHE A 192 53.86 -4.75 14.24
N SER A 193 53.80 -5.82 13.43
CA SER A 193 52.65 -6.16 12.60
C SER A 193 51.41 -6.43 13.48
N ALA A 194 51.54 -7.29 14.48
CA ALA A 194 50.49 -7.62 15.43
C ALA A 194 49.97 -6.38 16.19
N ALA A 195 50.87 -5.50 16.65
CA ALA A 195 50.52 -4.26 17.32
C ALA A 195 49.67 -3.36 16.41
N THR A 196 50.07 -3.21 15.14
CA THR A 196 49.30 -2.45 14.14
C THR A 196 47.90 -3.02 13.97
N PHE A 197 47.77 -4.33 13.82
CA PHE A 197 46.46 -4.97 13.68
C PHE A 197 45.60 -4.81 14.94
N TYR A 198 46.17 -4.90 16.14
CA TYR A 198 45.42 -4.66 17.37
C TYR A 198 44.99 -3.20 17.56
N ILE A 199 45.78 -2.24 17.07
CA ILE A 199 45.38 -0.82 17.01
C ILE A 199 44.16 -0.66 16.11
N TRP A 200 44.20 -1.20 14.87
CA TRP A 200 43.08 -1.13 13.94
C TRP A 200 41.84 -1.88 14.43
N ALA A 201 42.03 -3.01 15.13
CA ALA A 201 40.96 -3.75 15.77
C ALA A 201 40.45 -3.12 17.08
N LYS A 202 41.08 -2.04 17.57
CA LYS A 202 40.83 -1.43 18.89
C LYS A 202 40.86 -2.46 20.03
N ASN A 203 41.81 -3.40 20.00
CA ASN A 203 42.01 -4.41 21.04
C ASN A 203 43.18 -4.04 21.95
N GLU A 204 42.89 -3.20 22.94
CA GLU A 204 43.88 -2.65 23.87
C GLU A 204 44.58 -3.72 24.72
N GLN A 205 43.85 -4.75 25.15
CA GLN A 205 44.39 -5.80 26.00
C GLN A 205 45.51 -6.57 25.29
N ASN A 206 45.29 -6.95 24.03
CA ASN A 206 46.30 -7.66 23.25
C ASN A 206 47.40 -6.74 22.73
N LEU A 207 47.09 -5.46 22.45
CA LEU A 207 48.10 -4.45 22.15
C LEU A 207 49.12 -4.32 23.29
N GLY A 208 48.66 -4.15 24.53
CA GLY A 208 49.55 -4.07 25.70
C GLY A 208 50.35 -5.35 25.96
N ARG A 209 49.85 -6.52 25.58
CA ARG A 209 50.62 -7.78 25.64
C ARG A 209 51.76 -7.80 24.62
N VAL A 210 51.47 -7.43 23.38
CA VAL A 210 52.47 -7.38 22.30
C VAL A 210 53.54 -6.33 22.58
N ILE A 211 53.15 -5.16 23.08
CA ILE A 211 54.10 -4.10 23.47
C ILE A 211 55.04 -4.56 24.59
N ARG A 212 54.52 -5.27 25.60
CA ARG A 212 55.37 -5.87 26.65
C ARG A 212 56.33 -6.90 26.11
N LEU A 213 55.88 -7.81 25.24
CA LEU A 213 56.78 -8.76 24.59
C LEU A 213 57.89 -8.07 23.79
N LEU A 214 57.58 -6.95 23.11
CA LEU A 214 58.59 -6.16 22.42
C LEU A 214 59.68 -5.67 23.36
N HIS A 215 59.33 -4.95 24.43
CA HIS A 215 60.34 -4.33 25.30
C HIS A 215 60.99 -5.27 26.33
N ASP A 216 60.27 -6.31 26.78
CA ASP A 216 60.78 -7.24 27.80
C ASP A 216 61.61 -8.37 27.18
N LYS A 217 61.18 -8.93 26.05
CA LYS A 217 61.74 -10.19 25.51
C LYS A 217 62.51 -10.03 24.21
N VAL A 218 62.09 -9.12 23.33
CA VAL A 218 62.57 -9.09 21.95
C VAL A 218 63.65 -8.04 21.73
N LEU A 219 63.32 -6.75 21.92
CA LEU A 219 64.23 -5.64 21.60
C LEU A 219 65.58 -5.76 22.31
N PRO A 220 65.67 -6.03 23.64
CA PRO A 220 66.95 -6.09 24.34
C PRO A 220 67.90 -7.18 23.84
N LYS A 221 67.38 -8.20 23.14
CA LYS A 221 68.14 -9.36 22.66
C LYS A 221 68.47 -9.31 21.16
N MET A 222 68.08 -8.24 20.47
CA MET A 222 68.44 -8.06 19.07
C MET A 222 69.93 -7.76 18.93
N THR A 223 70.58 -8.41 17.97
CA THR A 223 72.04 -8.30 17.72
C THR A 223 72.38 -7.85 16.31
N ASN A 224 71.39 -7.69 15.42
CA ASN A 224 71.62 -7.27 14.05
C ASN A 224 71.41 -5.75 13.91
N LYS A 225 72.47 -5.01 13.57
CA LYS A 225 72.47 -3.54 13.47
C LYS A 225 71.39 -3.02 12.51
N ASN A 226 71.35 -3.53 11.27
CA ASN A 226 70.37 -3.09 10.26
C ASN A 226 68.94 -3.32 10.75
N LYS A 227 68.69 -4.44 11.44
CA LYS A 227 67.37 -4.74 12.00
C LYS A 227 66.99 -3.89 13.19
N ILE A 228 67.96 -3.37 13.95
CA ILE A 228 67.71 -2.42 15.02
C ILE A 228 67.34 -1.03 14.47
N GLU A 229 67.99 -0.60 13.38
CA GLU A 229 67.60 0.63 12.67
C GLU A 229 66.19 0.53 12.09
N GLU A 230 65.84 -0.60 11.44
CA GLU A 230 64.46 -0.87 11.00
C GLU A 230 63.46 -0.87 12.17
N ALA A 231 63.84 -1.41 13.32
CA ALA A 231 62.99 -1.41 14.51
C ALA A 231 62.75 0.01 15.03
N ASN A 232 63.75 0.90 14.98
CA ASN A 232 63.60 2.31 15.36
C ASN A 232 62.52 3.01 14.52
N GLU A 233 62.57 2.83 13.19
CA GLU A 233 61.58 3.40 12.28
C GLU A 233 60.16 2.87 12.59
N ARG A 234 60.04 1.57 12.87
CA ARG A 234 58.76 0.93 13.25
C ARG A 234 58.24 1.44 14.58
N ILE A 235 59.10 1.76 15.54
CA ILE A 235 58.71 2.36 16.83
C ILE A 235 58.12 3.75 16.61
N THR A 236 58.75 4.58 15.77
CA THR A 236 58.20 5.90 15.41
C THR A 236 56.80 5.76 14.80
N LYS A 237 56.63 4.87 13.82
CA LYS A 237 55.32 4.60 13.20
C LYS A 237 54.30 4.04 14.21
N LEU A 238 54.73 3.19 15.13
CA LEU A 238 53.88 2.64 16.18
C LEU A 238 53.40 3.75 17.13
N ASN A 239 54.30 4.65 17.55
CA ASN A 239 53.99 5.79 18.40
C ASN A 239 52.92 6.68 17.75
N GLU A 240 53.09 7.00 16.46
CA GLU A 240 52.11 7.78 15.70
C GLU A 240 50.73 7.09 15.64
N ARG A 241 50.71 5.78 15.40
CA ARG A 241 49.47 4.99 15.32
C ARG A 241 48.78 4.82 16.68
N ILE A 242 49.53 4.83 17.78
CA ILE A 242 48.99 4.69 19.14
C ILE A 242 48.42 6.01 19.67
N LYS A 243 48.93 7.18 19.25
CA LYS A 243 48.43 8.51 19.67
C LYS A 243 46.90 8.62 19.75
N PRO A 244 46.11 8.26 18.72
CA PRO A 244 44.64 8.38 18.78
C PRO A 244 43.97 7.45 19.80
N LEU A 245 44.64 6.37 20.23
CA LEU A 245 44.15 5.47 21.28
C LEU A 245 44.66 5.85 22.68
N ASN A 246 45.67 6.72 22.77
CA ASN A 246 46.36 7.06 24.01
C ASN A 246 45.82 8.35 24.66
N THR A 247 44.51 8.55 24.65
CA THR A 247 43.88 9.78 25.17
C THR A 247 44.11 10.00 26.66
N THR A 248 44.22 8.92 27.44
CA THR A 248 44.45 8.95 28.89
C THR A 248 45.93 8.80 29.28
N GLY A 249 46.84 8.73 28.31
CA GLY A 249 48.25 8.43 28.57
C GLY A 249 48.53 6.98 28.98
N LYS A 250 47.55 6.07 28.85
CA LYS A 250 47.64 4.64 29.19
C LYS A 250 48.89 3.91 28.67
N TYR A 251 49.37 4.26 27.47
CA TYR A 251 50.53 3.63 26.84
C TYR A 251 51.84 4.40 27.06
N ARG A 252 51.84 5.54 27.77
CA ARG A 252 53.02 6.40 27.91
C ARG A 252 54.22 5.61 28.44
N ASP A 253 54.04 4.89 29.54
CA ASP A 253 55.12 4.15 30.19
C ASP A 253 55.63 3.00 29.31
N ASP A 254 54.71 2.30 28.65
CA ASP A 254 55.03 1.21 27.74
C ASP A 254 55.82 1.68 26.50
N LEU A 255 55.50 2.87 25.97
CA LEU A 255 56.25 3.48 24.87
C LEU A 255 57.66 3.92 25.29
N VAL A 256 57.80 4.51 26.48
CA VAL A 256 59.11 4.85 27.05
C VAL A 256 59.96 3.59 27.24
N LYS A 257 59.36 2.50 27.76
CA LYS A 257 60.05 1.22 27.91
C LYS A 257 60.50 0.63 26.57
N ILE A 258 59.70 0.76 25.51
CA ILE A 258 60.10 0.36 24.16
C ILE A 258 61.34 1.12 23.69
N SER A 259 61.35 2.46 23.83
CA SER A 259 62.49 3.29 23.44
C SER A 259 63.76 2.92 24.22
N ASN A 260 63.64 2.76 25.54
CA ASN A 260 64.75 2.38 26.40
C ASN A 260 65.28 0.97 26.07
N ALA A 261 64.39 0.04 25.72
CA ALA A 261 64.78 -1.33 25.33
C ALA A 261 65.56 -1.35 24.00
N LEU A 262 65.20 -0.47 23.05
CA LEU A 262 65.94 -0.31 21.80
C LEU A 262 67.32 0.31 22.03
N GLU A 263 67.42 1.35 22.86
CA GLU A 263 68.67 2.00 23.22
C GLU A 263 69.65 1.01 23.86
N LYS A 264 69.15 0.16 24.78
CA LYS A 264 69.95 -0.95 25.34
C LYS A 264 70.49 -1.89 24.26
N ALA A 265 69.68 -2.22 23.26
CA ALA A 265 70.13 -3.07 22.15
C ALA A 265 71.22 -2.41 21.29
N GLN A 266 71.11 -1.09 21.07
CA GLN A 266 72.13 -0.29 20.37
C GLN A 266 73.44 -0.25 21.15
N ASN A 267 73.39 -0.01 22.46
CA ASN A 267 74.57 0.03 23.34
C ASN A 267 75.27 -1.32 23.41
N ASN A 268 74.51 -2.42 23.52
CA ASN A 268 75.06 -3.78 23.50
C ASN A 268 75.80 -4.10 22.19
N LEU A 269 75.38 -3.49 21.06
CA LEU A 269 76.09 -3.63 19.79
C LEU A 269 77.37 -2.81 19.71
N ALA A 270 77.40 -1.63 20.32
CA ALA A 270 78.60 -0.80 20.37
C ALA A 270 79.69 -1.49 21.20
N ASN A 271 79.36 -1.96 22.40
CA ASN A 271 80.32 -2.61 23.30
C ASN A 271 80.93 -3.89 22.70
N LYS A 272 80.12 -4.69 21.97
CA LYS A 272 80.62 -5.89 21.28
C LYS A 272 81.62 -5.61 20.15
N LYS A 273 81.64 -4.40 19.61
CA LYS A 273 82.63 -4.00 18.59
C LYS A 273 83.95 -3.56 19.21
N GLU A 274 83.95 -3.17 20.48
CA GLU A 274 85.18 -2.77 21.19
C GLU A 274 85.94 -4.00 21.71
N GLU A 275 85.25 -5.14 21.89
CA GLU A 275 85.82 -6.41 22.34
C GLU A 275 86.32 -7.34 21.22
N ALA A 276 86.01 -7.03 19.96
CA ALA A 276 86.31 -7.86 18.77
C ALA A 276 87.37 -7.21 17.88
#